data_AF-A0A5M9ZBI7-F1
#
_entry.id   AF-A0A5M9ZBI7-F1
#
_cell.length_a   1.000
_cell.length_b   1.000
_cell.length_c   1.000
_cell.angle_alpha   90.00
_cell.angle_beta   90.00
_cell.angle_gamma   90.00
#
_symmetry.space_group_name_H-M   'P 1'
#
loop_
_entity.id
_entity.type
_entity.pdbx_description
1 polymer ?
#
loop_
_entity_poly.entity_id
_entity_poly.type
_entity_poly.pdbx_seq_one_letter_code
_entity_poly.pdbx_strand_id
1 'polypeptide(L)'
;MEYKYVVGGSENDYYEAAYADVKRDPEAVYDDTFIPFKSRIVNFLYNHHFGVRINAIIDLPGKGIWNRFYLKNDFTRDDNICFVLFTRYLPLVRYGLLRYLRKHYPNCRIVLFYQDLAAKVKGMDPSTVLDHFDLVLSFDQDDCKKYGWEYYPLVYSRVDVPDNPEIPRSDVYFVGKAKDRLSDILKAYEQLRSRGYTCDFHIVDVPEEQRRYADEIDYCDLLPYQENLQRIAKTNCMLEIMQKGGRGYTLRYCEAITYGKKLLTDNPEVSNAPFYNKDFISVFTDPEHMDLTLLNTIGDVDYQYADNVSPMRMLKFIDDKLTGRA
;
A
#
# COMPACT_ATOMS: atom_id res chain seq x y z
N MET A 1 17.74 -10.62 12.42
CA MET A 1 17.82 -10.77 10.96
C MET A 1 19.30 -10.74 10.60
N GLU A 2 19.73 -11.44 9.56
CA GLU A 2 21.13 -11.45 9.09
C GLU A 2 21.48 -10.22 8.26
N TYR A 3 20.46 -9.57 7.68
CA TYR A 3 20.63 -8.36 6.90
C TYR A 3 20.22 -7.10 7.68
N LYS A 4 20.87 -5.99 7.36
CA LYS A 4 20.34 -4.63 7.51
C LYS A 4 19.46 -4.30 6.32
N TYR A 5 18.41 -3.50 6.51
CA TYR A 5 17.41 -3.27 5.46
C TYR A 5 17.37 -1.82 4.98
N VAL A 6 17.26 -1.64 3.67
CA VAL A 6 16.92 -0.36 3.07
C VAL A 6 15.67 -0.54 2.23
N VAL A 7 14.54 -0.02 2.71
CA VAL A 7 13.25 -0.07 2.01
C VAL A 7 13.13 1.19 1.14
N GLY A 8 13.25 1.01 -0.17
CA GLY A 8 13.05 2.06 -1.18
C GLY A 8 11.57 2.26 -1.46
N GLY A 9 11.00 3.27 -0.82
CA GLY A 9 9.56 3.50 -0.75
C GLY A 9 9.01 4.66 -1.58
N SER A 10 7.85 5.18 -1.16
CA SER A 10 7.21 6.38 -1.70
C SER A 10 6.91 7.37 -0.58
N GLU A 11 6.94 8.66 -0.90
CA GLU A 11 6.62 9.82 -0.04
C GLU A 11 5.12 10.01 0.27
N ASN A 12 4.27 9.05 -0.13
CA ASN A 12 2.84 9.19 0.11
C ASN A 12 2.56 8.92 1.60
N ASP A 13 1.73 9.75 2.22
CA ASP A 13 1.47 9.80 3.67
C ASP A 13 0.96 8.47 4.24
N TYR A 14 0.31 7.63 3.44
CA TYR A 14 0.01 6.26 3.83
C TYR A 14 1.26 5.45 4.18
N TYR A 15 2.30 5.51 3.36
CA TYR A 15 3.51 4.73 3.60
C TYR A 15 4.27 5.20 4.84
N GLU A 16 4.11 6.48 5.21
CA GLU A 16 4.63 7.01 6.47
C GLU A 16 4.12 6.21 7.66
N ALA A 17 2.83 5.87 7.65
CA ALA A 17 2.20 5.03 8.66
C ALA A 17 2.54 3.55 8.47
N ALA A 18 2.38 3.01 7.26
CA ALA A 18 2.52 1.57 7.02
C ALA A 18 3.92 1.02 7.34
N TYR A 19 4.96 1.85 7.18
CA TYR A 19 6.36 1.50 7.42
C TYR A 19 6.96 2.20 8.66
N ALA A 20 6.13 2.68 9.58
CA ALA A 20 6.60 3.35 10.81
C ALA A 20 7.47 2.44 11.70
N ASP A 21 7.27 1.12 11.71
CA ASP A 21 8.14 0.19 12.44
C ASP A 21 9.55 0.15 11.82
N VAL A 22 9.64 0.13 10.49
CA VAL A 22 10.93 0.14 9.77
C VAL A 22 11.72 1.40 10.09
N LYS A 23 11.05 2.56 10.21
CA LYS A 23 11.69 3.83 10.56
C LYS A 23 12.22 3.91 11.98
N ARG A 24 11.68 3.09 12.87
CA ARG A 24 12.07 3.03 14.28
C ARG A 24 13.14 1.97 14.55
N ASP A 25 13.40 1.08 13.60
CA ASP A 25 14.38 0.01 13.73
C ASP A 25 15.80 0.51 13.43
N PRO A 26 16.79 0.27 14.32
CA PRO A 26 18.16 0.74 14.11
C PRO A 26 18.91 0.03 12.98
N GLU A 27 18.44 -1.15 12.57
CA GLU A 27 19.02 -1.97 11.49
C GLU A 27 18.20 -1.85 10.19
N ALA A 28 17.24 -0.91 10.12
CA ALA A 28 16.47 -0.65 8.93
C ALA A 28 16.32 0.84 8.62
N VAL A 29 16.21 1.16 7.33
CA VAL A 29 15.98 2.51 6.83
C VAL A 29 14.83 2.46 5.84
N TYR A 30 13.86 3.37 5.98
CA TYR A 30 12.86 3.64 4.95
C TYR A 30 13.28 4.90 4.20
N ASP A 31 13.64 4.77 2.92
CA ASP A 31 13.98 5.88 2.05
C ASP A 31 12.82 6.17 1.08
N ASP A 32 12.12 7.26 1.36
CA ASP A 32 11.05 7.82 0.54
C ASP A 32 11.54 8.88 -0.44
N THR A 33 12.81 9.28 -0.36
CA THR A 33 13.36 10.41 -1.10
C THR A 33 13.70 10.05 -2.54
N PHE A 34 12.67 9.89 -3.38
CA PHE A 34 12.87 9.62 -4.82
C PHE A 34 13.50 10.81 -5.57
N ILE A 35 13.36 12.05 -5.07
CA ILE A 35 14.00 13.25 -5.66
C ILE A 35 14.65 14.08 -4.53
N PRO A 36 15.93 13.83 -4.19
CA PRO A 36 16.49 14.25 -2.92
C PRO A 36 17.40 15.49 -3.04
N PHE A 37 17.07 16.46 -3.90
CA PHE A 37 17.95 17.62 -4.09
C PHE A 37 17.48 18.83 -3.29
N LYS A 38 18.20 19.14 -2.20
CA LYS A 38 18.10 20.45 -1.53
C LYS A 38 18.48 21.61 -2.47
N SER A 39 19.30 21.33 -3.49
CA SER A 39 19.74 22.31 -4.48
C SER A 39 18.74 22.45 -5.63
N ARG A 40 18.24 23.68 -5.83
CA ARG A 40 17.39 24.04 -6.98
C ARG A 40 18.07 23.75 -8.32
N ILE A 41 19.39 23.93 -8.40
CA ILE A 41 20.16 23.69 -9.63
C ILE A 41 20.20 22.19 -9.94
N VAL A 42 20.46 21.36 -8.94
CA VAL A 42 20.54 19.91 -9.15
C VAL A 42 19.15 19.34 -9.49
N ASN A 43 18.09 19.82 -8.82
CA ASN A 43 16.70 19.53 -9.20
C ASN A 43 16.42 19.90 -10.66
N PHE A 44 16.84 21.10 -11.09
CA PHE A 44 16.66 21.55 -12.47
C PHE A 44 17.34 20.60 -13.46
N LEU A 45 18.62 20.26 -13.23
CA LEU A 45 19.37 19.35 -14.09
C LEU A 45 18.74 17.96 -14.13
N TYR A 46 18.34 17.42 -12.98
CA TYR A 46 17.67 16.13 -12.88
C TYR A 46 16.36 16.12 -13.66
N ASN A 47 15.50 17.10 -13.43
CA ASN A 47 14.19 17.20 -14.07
C ASN A 47 14.31 17.34 -15.60
N HIS A 48 15.35 18.03 -16.09
CA HIS A 48 15.62 18.09 -17.53
C HIS A 48 16.16 16.77 -18.07
N HIS A 49 17.07 16.11 -17.34
CA HIS A 49 17.65 14.84 -17.77
C HIS A 49 16.60 13.71 -17.84
N PHE A 50 15.64 13.67 -16.91
CA PHE A 50 14.51 12.71 -16.91
C PHE A 50 13.23 13.25 -17.57
N GLY A 51 13.25 14.47 -18.12
CA GLY A 51 12.07 15.13 -18.64
C GLY A 51 11.42 14.34 -19.78
N VAL A 52 10.12 14.06 -19.66
CA VAL A 52 9.36 13.20 -20.59
C VAL A 52 9.43 13.72 -22.03
N ARG A 53 9.33 15.04 -22.24
CA ARG A 53 9.33 15.65 -23.58
C ARG A 53 10.62 15.37 -24.35
N ILE A 54 11.77 15.54 -23.71
CA ILE A 54 13.07 15.33 -24.36
C ILE A 54 13.32 13.83 -24.55
N ASN A 55 13.03 13.02 -23.54
CA ASN A 55 13.24 11.57 -23.59
C ASN A 55 12.27 10.83 -24.52
N ALA A 56 11.15 11.45 -24.90
CA ALA A 56 10.29 10.96 -25.97
C ALA A 56 10.95 11.12 -27.36
N ILE A 57 11.89 12.04 -27.52
CA ILE A 57 12.63 12.27 -28.77
C ILE A 57 13.96 11.51 -28.76
N ILE A 58 14.71 11.63 -27.66
CA ILE A 58 16.01 10.98 -27.46
C ILE A 58 16.21 10.60 -25.99
N ASP A 59 16.43 9.32 -25.71
CA ASP A 59 16.77 8.85 -24.36
C ASP A 59 18.18 9.35 -23.99
N LEU A 60 18.25 10.45 -23.24
CA LEU A 60 19.50 11.11 -22.89
C LEU A 60 20.47 10.14 -22.15
N PRO A 61 21.73 10.01 -22.58
CA PRO A 61 22.69 9.10 -21.96
C PRO A 61 23.20 9.63 -20.61
N GLY A 62 23.76 8.74 -19.79
CA GLY A 62 24.44 9.14 -18.55
C GLY A 62 23.56 9.30 -17.32
N LYS A 63 22.28 8.87 -17.38
CA LYS A 63 21.36 8.89 -16.23
C LYS A 63 21.84 8.10 -15.01
N GLY A 64 22.76 7.15 -15.19
CA GLY A 64 23.37 6.42 -14.07
C GLY A 64 24.13 7.29 -13.07
N ILE A 65 24.51 8.54 -13.42
CA ILE A 65 25.12 9.49 -12.47
C ILE A 65 24.21 9.79 -11.27
N TRP A 66 22.91 9.63 -11.45
CA TRP A 66 21.90 9.92 -10.43
C TRP A 66 21.75 8.79 -9.41
N ASN A 67 22.24 7.59 -9.69
CA ASN A 67 22.07 6.41 -8.83
C ASN A 67 22.61 6.63 -7.40
N ARG A 68 23.65 7.46 -7.25
CA ARG A 68 24.25 7.81 -5.94
C ARG A 68 23.37 8.62 -5.00
N PHE A 69 22.24 9.12 -5.49
CA PHE A 69 21.37 9.96 -4.70
C PHE A 69 20.18 9.20 -4.11
N TYR A 70 19.87 8.01 -4.61
CA TYR A 70 18.79 7.17 -4.11
C TYR A 70 19.26 6.25 -2.99
N LEU A 71 18.32 5.77 -2.17
CA LEU A 71 18.53 4.72 -1.17
C LEU A 71 19.61 5.08 -0.16
N LYS A 72 19.60 6.35 0.28
CA LYS A 72 20.59 6.86 1.24
C LYS A 72 20.45 6.13 2.57
N ASN A 73 21.58 5.76 3.13
CA ASN A 73 21.68 5.07 4.40
C ASN A 73 23.09 5.31 4.97
N ASP A 74 23.24 5.07 6.27
CA ASP A 74 24.51 5.22 7.00
C ASP A 74 25.24 3.88 7.16
N PHE A 75 24.87 2.85 6.38
CA PHE A 75 25.49 1.53 6.45
C PHE A 75 26.82 1.50 5.70
N THR A 76 27.65 0.52 6.07
CA THR A 76 28.99 0.35 5.54
C THR A 76 29.00 -0.63 4.37
N ARG A 77 30.06 -0.57 3.55
CA ARG A 77 30.25 -1.45 2.38
C ARG A 77 30.26 -2.94 2.73
N ASP A 78 30.75 -3.28 3.92
CA ASP A 78 30.96 -4.66 4.36
C ASP A 78 29.73 -5.25 5.07
N ASP A 79 28.72 -4.41 5.35
CA ASP A 79 27.45 -4.87 5.91
C ASP A 79 26.70 -5.78 4.92
N ASN A 80 26.01 -6.79 5.47
CA ASN A 80 25.01 -7.55 4.72
C ASN A 80 23.76 -6.69 4.58
N ILE A 81 23.57 -6.04 3.44
CA ILE A 81 22.43 -5.14 3.21
C ILE A 81 21.40 -5.80 2.28
N CYS A 82 20.13 -5.77 2.66
CA CYS A 82 19.03 -6.13 1.80
C CYS A 82 18.25 -4.86 1.39
N PHE A 83 18.32 -4.52 0.11
CA PHE A 83 17.51 -3.46 -0.48
C PHE A 83 16.14 -4.02 -0.87
N VAL A 84 15.06 -3.52 -0.28
CA VAL A 84 13.69 -3.87 -0.65
C VAL A 84 13.09 -2.72 -1.45
N LEU A 85 12.96 -2.88 -2.76
CA LEU A 85 12.55 -1.82 -3.67
C LEU A 85 11.08 -1.96 -4.04
N PHE A 86 10.35 -0.86 -4.06
CA PHE A 86 9.02 -0.83 -4.68
C PHE A 86 9.12 -0.65 -6.19
N THR A 87 8.01 -0.92 -6.88
CA THR A 87 7.90 -0.85 -8.35
C THR A 87 8.24 0.52 -8.94
N ARG A 88 8.14 1.61 -8.16
CA ARG A 88 8.60 2.95 -8.55
C ARG A 88 10.09 3.01 -8.94
N TYR A 89 10.92 2.09 -8.42
CA TYR A 89 12.35 2.00 -8.74
C TYR A 89 12.65 1.22 -10.03
N LEU A 90 11.69 0.48 -10.60
CA LEU A 90 11.89 -0.31 -11.82
C LEU A 90 12.43 0.50 -13.01
N PRO A 91 11.94 1.72 -13.30
CA PRO A 91 12.49 2.54 -14.39
C PRO A 91 13.99 2.83 -14.25
N LEU A 92 14.55 2.83 -13.04
CA LEU A 92 15.97 3.10 -12.77
C LEU A 92 16.87 1.87 -13.00
N VAL A 93 16.30 0.67 -13.07
CA VAL A 93 17.06 -0.55 -13.38
C VAL A 93 17.75 -0.44 -14.74
N ARG A 94 17.04 0.11 -15.75
CA ARG A 94 17.60 0.37 -17.09
C ARG A 94 18.78 1.36 -17.07
N TYR A 95 18.83 2.23 -16.06
CA TYR A 95 19.89 3.21 -15.85
C TYR A 95 20.97 2.74 -14.87
N GLY A 96 20.99 1.43 -14.58
CA GLY A 96 22.07 0.78 -13.86
C GLY A 96 21.99 0.86 -12.34
N LEU A 97 20.82 1.15 -11.76
CA LEU A 97 20.65 1.22 -10.31
C LEU A 97 21.14 -0.05 -9.60
N LEU A 98 20.69 -1.23 -10.06
CA LEU A 98 21.08 -2.50 -9.42
C LEU A 98 22.59 -2.77 -9.53
N ARG A 99 23.19 -2.39 -10.68
CA ARG A 99 24.64 -2.48 -10.90
C ARG A 99 25.39 -1.54 -9.97
N TYR A 100 24.87 -0.33 -9.77
CA TYR A 100 25.43 0.66 -8.86
C TYR A 100 25.42 0.14 -7.41
N LEU A 101 24.28 -0.41 -6.95
CA LEU A 101 24.14 -1.00 -5.61
C LEU A 101 25.12 -2.15 -5.42
N ARG A 102 25.13 -3.16 -6.31
CA ARG A 102 26.05 -4.31 -6.23
C ARG A 102 27.53 -3.90 -6.30
N LYS A 103 27.87 -2.81 -7.00
CA LYS A 103 29.24 -2.28 -7.03
C LYS A 103 29.65 -1.63 -5.70
N HIS A 104 28.73 -0.93 -5.05
CA HIS A 104 29.01 -0.23 -3.79
C HIS A 104 28.89 -1.11 -2.56
N TYR A 105 27.97 -2.08 -2.58
CA TYR A 105 27.71 -3.05 -1.52
C TYR A 105 27.82 -4.47 -2.11
N PRO A 106 29.02 -5.07 -2.16
CA PRO A 106 29.24 -6.35 -2.84
C PRO A 106 28.43 -7.52 -2.27
N ASN A 107 28.09 -7.46 -0.98
CA ASN A 107 27.32 -8.49 -0.28
C ASN A 107 25.81 -8.22 -0.28
N CYS A 108 25.34 -7.19 -1.01
CA CYS A 108 23.93 -6.83 -0.94
C CYS A 108 23.03 -7.85 -1.62
N ARG A 109 21.81 -7.97 -1.08
CA ARG A 109 20.66 -8.58 -1.75
C ARG A 109 19.69 -7.50 -2.20
N ILE A 110 19.02 -7.72 -3.31
CA ILE A 110 18.04 -6.77 -3.83
C ILE A 110 16.73 -7.50 -4.09
N VAL A 111 15.70 -7.10 -3.36
CA VAL A 111 14.34 -7.62 -3.43
C VAL A 111 13.43 -6.59 -4.07
N LEU A 112 12.51 -7.03 -4.91
CA LEU A 112 11.45 -6.20 -5.48
C LEU A 112 10.11 -6.58 -4.86
N PHE A 113 9.33 -5.60 -4.40
CA PHE A 113 7.98 -5.83 -3.88
C PHE A 113 6.92 -5.13 -4.74
N TYR A 114 6.08 -5.94 -5.38
CA TYR A 114 4.87 -5.52 -6.09
C TYR A 114 3.72 -5.30 -5.09
N GLN A 115 3.37 -4.03 -4.87
CA GLN A 115 2.21 -3.60 -4.07
C GLN A 115 1.02 -3.19 -4.95
N ASP A 116 1.17 -3.29 -6.27
CA ASP A 116 0.15 -3.08 -7.29
C ASP A 116 0.16 -4.26 -8.27
N LEU A 117 -0.97 -4.52 -8.93
CA LEU A 117 -1.08 -5.56 -9.94
C LEU A 117 0.01 -5.39 -11.01
N ALA A 118 0.72 -6.47 -11.34
CA ALA A 118 1.83 -6.44 -12.30
C ALA A 118 1.43 -5.84 -13.65
N ALA A 119 0.20 -6.08 -14.10
CA ALA A 119 -0.36 -5.53 -15.35
C ALA A 119 -0.51 -3.99 -15.36
N LYS A 120 -0.51 -3.33 -14.20
CA LYS A 120 -0.59 -1.87 -14.07
C LYS A 120 0.78 -1.21 -13.92
N VAL A 121 1.78 -1.99 -13.52
CA VAL A 121 3.14 -1.51 -13.32
C VAL A 121 3.84 -1.33 -14.66
N LYS A 122 4.53 -0.21 -14.81
CA LYS A 122 5.33 0.13 -16.01
C LYS A 122 6.81 0.11 -15.68
N GLY A 123 7.64 -0.01 -16.72
CA GLY A 123 9.08 0.20 -16.63
C GLY A 123 9.93 -1.07 -16.80
N MET A 124 9.33 -2.24 -16.62
CA MET A 124 9.95 -3.54 -16.89
C MET A 124 8.86 -4.57 -17.20
N ASP A 125 9.16 -5.54 -18.05
CA ASP A 125 8.28 -6.69 -18.28
C ASP A 125 8.25 -7.57 -17.03
N PRO A 126 7.08 -7.80 -16.40
CA PRO A 126 6.95 -8.71 -15.26
C PRO A 126 7.56 -10.10 -15.49
N SER A 127 7.56 -10.61 -16.72
CA SER A 127 8.12 -11.94 -16.99
C SER A 127 9.65 -12.02 -16.87
N THR A 128 10.35 -10.89 -16.84
CA THR A 128 11.82 -10.84 -16.79
C THR A 128 12.37 -10.20 -15.52
N VAL A 129 11.53 -9.69 -14.62
CA VAL A 129 12.02 -9.02 -13.39
C VAL A 129 12.88 -9.94 -12.53
N LEU A 130 12.53 -11.22 -12.43
CA LEU A 130 13.24 -12.18 -11.58
C LEU A 130 14.70 -12.39 -12.03
N ASP A 131 15.04 -12.09 -13.29
CA ASP A 131 16.42 -12.15 -13.81
C ASP A 131 17.33 -11.07 -13.21
N HIS A 132 16.75 -10.04 -12.59
CA HIS A 132 17.45 -8.86 -12.09
C HIS A 132 17.57 -8.80 -10.56
N PHE A 133 16.63 -9.41 -9.85
CA PHE A 133 16.47 -9.34 -8.40
C PHE A 133 16.75 -10.69 -7.73
N ASP A 134 17.20 -10.65 -6.48
CA ASP A 134 17.47 -11.85 -5.67
C ASP A 134 16.15 -12.50 -5.19
N LEU A 135 15.08 -11.72 -5.07
CA LEU A 135 13.74 -12.16 -4.69
C LEU A 135 12.70 -11.18 -5.24
N VAL A 136 11.53 -11.69 -5.63
CA VAL A 136 10.39 -10.86 -6.04
C VAL A 136 9.17 -11.27 -5.22
N LEU A 137 8.58 -10.28 -4.54
CA LEU A 137 7.37 -10.42 -3.76
C LEU A 137 6.19 -9.78 -4.50
N SER A 138 4.99 -10.34 -4.35
CA SER A 138 3.75 -9.68 -4.75
C SER A 138 2.63 -9.91 -3.73
N PHE A 139 1.80 -8.89 -3.53
CA PHE A 139 0.57 -8.97 -2.72
C PHE A 139 -0.58 -9.69 -3.43
N ASP A 140 -0.44 -9.95 -4.74
CA ASP A 140 -1.46 -10.61 -5.55
C ASP A 140 -1.07 -12.07 -5.82
N GLN A 141 -1.91 -13.01 -5.40
CA GLN A 141 -1.66 -14.45 -5.53
C GLN A 141 -1.62 -14.90 -6.99
N ASP A 142 -2.36 -14.27 -7.89
CA ASP A 142 -2.42 -14.66 -9.29
C ASP A 142 -1.18 -14.19 -10.06
N ASP A 143 -0.65 -13.01 -9.73
CA ASP A 143 0.68 -12.57 -10.19
C ASP A 143 1.78 -13.54 -9.71
N CYS A 144 1.73 -13.99 -8.45
CA CYS A 144 2.69 -14.97 -7.93
C CYS A 144 2.65 -16.30 -8.71
N LYS A 145 1.46 -16.86 -8.91
CA LYS A 145 1.27 -18.09 -9.70
C LYS A 145 1.76 -17.93 -11.13
N LYS A 146 1.49 -16.77 -11.75
CA LYS A 146 1.80 -16.49 -13.15
C LYS A 146 3.29 -16.32 -13.41
N TYR A 147 3.99 -15.64 -12.52
CA TYR A 147 5.39 -15.24 -12.72
C TYR A 147 6.39 -16.01 -11.86
N GLY A 148 5.92 -16.94 -11.01
CA GLY A 148 6.78 -17.70 -10.10
C GLY A 148 7.38 -16.84 -8.97
N TRP A 149 6.67 -15.78 -8.57
CA TRP A 149 7.08 -14.90 -7.48
C TRP A 149 6.57 -15.43 -6.13
N GLU A 150 7.14 -14.92 -5.04
CA GLU A 150 6.69 -15.24 -3.70
C GLU A 150 5.52 -14.34 -3.28
N TYR A 151 4.51 -14.94 -2.67
CA TYR A 151 3.38 -14.19 -2.13
C TYR A 151 3.75 -13.54 -0.80
N TYR A 152 3.49 -12.24 -0.66
CA TYR A 152 3.53 -11.55 0.61
C TYR A 152 2.48 -10.43 0.66
N PRO A 153 1.58 -10.39 1.67
CA PRO A 153 0.50 -9.41 1.74
C PRO A 153 1.03 -7.97 1.94
N LEU A 154 0.16 -6.98 1.75
CA LEU A 154 0.48 -5.61 2.15
C LEU A 154 0.76 -5.56 3.66
N VAL A 155 1.60 -4.60 4.05
CA VAL A 155 2.08 -4.43 5.43
C VAL A 155 1.59 -3.13 6.03
N TYR A 156 1.54 -3.09 7.35
CA TYR A 156 1.06 -1.95 8.10
C TYR A 156 1.64 -1.92 9.51
N SER A 157 2.13 -0.76 9.92
CA SER A 157 2.58 -0.53 11.29
C SER A 157 1.45 0.14 12.07
N ARG A 158 1.24 -0.27 13.32
CA ARG A 158 0.33 0.47 14.20
C ARG A 158 0.96 1.82 14.55
N VAL A 159 0.22 2.89 14.25
CA VAL A 159 0.58 4.26 14.62
C VAL A 159 -0.45 4.86 15.57
N ASP A 160 0.01 5.79 16.41
CA ASP A 160 -0.86 6.57 17.29
C ASP A 160 -1.77 7.47 16.45
N VAL A 161 -3.08 7.36 16.69
CA VAL A 161 -4.09 8.16 16.00
C VAL A 161 -4.52 9.28 16.95
N PRO A 162 -4.13 10.55 16.70
CA PRO A 162 -4.53 11.66 17.55
C PRO A 162 -6.04 11.88 17.44
N ASP A 163 -6.73 12.05 18.56
CA ASP A 163 -8.16 12.37 18.54
C ASP A 163 -8.39 13.73 17.86
N ASN A 164 -9.51 13.84 17.15
CA ASN A 164 -9.95 15.06 16.48
C ASN A 164 -11.44 15.27 16.75
N PRO A 165 -11.83 16.10 17.72
CA PRO A 165 -13.21 16.22 18.20
C PRO A 165 -14.20 16.67 17.12
N GLU A 166 -13.72 17.32 16.06
CA GLU A 166 -14.55 17.80 14.94
C GLU A 166 -15.06 16.66 14.05
N ILE A 167 -14.43 15.49 14.08
CA ILE A 167 -14.89 14.33 13.32
C ILE A 167 -16.01 13.62 14.10
N PRO A 168 -17.23 13.50 13.55
CA PRO A 168 -18.32 12.80 14.22
C PRO A 168 -18.09 11.28 14.25
N ARG A 169 -18.82 10.59 15.13
CA ARG A 169 -18.90 9.12 15.11
C ARG A 169 -19.80 8.66 13.97
N SER A 170 -19.47 7.51 13.39
CA SER A 170 -20.27 6.86 12.35
C SER A 170 -20.45 5.38 12.63
N ASP A 171 -21.53 4.81 12.11
CA ASP A 171 -21.75 3.36 12.14
C ASP A 171 -20.94 2.68 11.05
N VAL A 172 -20.90 3.30 9.85
CA VAL A 172 -20.15 2.79 8.70
C VAL A 172 -19.32 3.89 8.06
N TYR A 173 -18.04 3.60 7.82
CA TYR A 173 -17.10 4.47 7.13
C TYR A 173 -16.68 3.89 5.79
N PHE A 174 -16.70 4.73 4.75
CA PHE A 174 -16.15 4.43 3.44
C PHE A 174 -15.26 5.59 2.97
N VAL A 175 -14.07 5.27 2.46
CA VAL A 175 -13.32 6.20 1.62
C VAL A 175 -12.74 5.48 0.41
N GLY A 176 -12.85 6.07 -0.77
CA GLY A 176 -12.23 5.51 -1.95
C GLY A 176 -12.51 6.29 -3.21
N LYS A 177 -11.68 6.05 -4.23
CA LYS A 177 -11.95 6.53 -5.58
C LYS A 177 -13.15 5.80 -6.18
N ALA A 178 -14.01 6.56 -6.86
CA ALA A 178 -15.20 6.06 -7.54
C ALA A 178 -14.87 5.06 -8.66
N LYS A 179 -13.95 5.42 -9.56
CA LYS A 179 -13.50 4.59 -10.69
C LYS A 179 -14.68 3.88 -11.41
N ASP A 180 -14.66 2.55 -11.47
CA ASP A 180 -15.65 1.70 -12.15
C ASP A 180 -16.71 1.10 -11.20
N ARG A 181 -16.79 1.61 -9.96
CA ARG A 181 -17.59 1.10 -8.84
C ARG A 181 -18.47 2.16 -8.16
N LEU A 182 -18.60 3.37 -8.74
CA LEU A 182 -19.45 4.44 -8.17
C LEU A 182 -20.89 3.97 -7.90
N SER A 183 -21.48 3.26 -8.85
CA SER A 183 -22.84 2.75 -8.70
C SER A 183 -22.99 1.81 -7.50
N ASP A 184 -22.00 0.94 -7.27
CA ASP A 184 -22.03 -0.04 -6.18
C ASP A 184 -21.83 0.64 -4.83
N ILE A 185 -20.97 1.67 -4.78
CA ILE A 185 -20.79 2.53 -3.60
C ILE A 185 -22.11 3.22 -3.23
N LEU A 186 -22.80 3.80 -4.20
CA LEU A 186 -24.08 4.49 -3.96
C LEU A 186 -25.19 3.52 -3.54
N LYS A 187 -25.24 2.31 -4.09
CA LYS A 187 -26.17 1.26 -3.66
C LYS A 187 -25.94 0.86 -2.20
N ALA A 188 -24.68 0.65 -1.81
CA ALA A 188 -24.35 0.33 -0.42
C ALA A 188 -24.72 1.48 0.52
N TYR A 189 -24.42 2.72 0.12
CA TYR A 189 -24.83 3.91 0.87
C TYR A 189 -26.35 3.97 1.06
N GLU A 190 -27.13 3.79 -0.01
CA GLU A 190 -28.59 3.81 0.02
C GLU A 190 -29.16 2.70 0.92
N GLN A 191 -28.59 1.48 0.85
CA GLN A 191 -29.00 0.39 1.71
C GLN A 191 -28.78 0.73 3.19
N LEU A 192 -27.58 1.18 3.55
CA LEU A 192 -27.23 1.55 4.93
C LEU A 192 -28.10 2.70 5.46
N ARG A 193 -28.24 3.76 4.66
CA ARG A 193 -29.08 4.93 4.96
C ARG A 193 -30.53 4.54 5.18
N SER A 194 -31.10 3.68 4.32
CA SER A 194 -32.51 3.25 4.43
C SER A 194 -32.80 2.47 5.73
N ARG A 195 -31.76 1.91 6.36
CA ARG A 195 -31.84 1.19 7.63
C ARG A 195 -31.53 2.07 8.84
N GLY A 196 -31.24 3.36 8.62
CA GLY A 196 -31.00 4.34 9.68
C GLY A 196 -29.57 4.37 10.22
N TYR A 197 -28.60 3.75 9.53
CA TYR A 197 -27.19 3.82 9.93
C TYR A 197 -26.57 5.18 9.58
N THR A 198 -25.76 5.70 10.50
CA THR A 198 -24.96 6.92 10.27
C THR A 198 -23.76 6.58 9.40
N CYS A 199 -23.71 7.16 8.20
CA CYS A 199 -22.67 6.86 7.21
C CYS A 199 -21.68 8.03 7.08
N ASP A 200 -20.38 7.74 7.10
CA ASP A 200 -19.31 8.70 6.78
C ASP A 200 -18.64 8.27 5.46
N PHE A 201 -19.09 8.83 4.35
CA PHE A 201 -18.65 8.44 3.00
C PHE A 201 -17.85 9.55 2.33
N HIS A 202 -16.64 9.19 1.90
CA HIS A 202 -15.69 10.06 1.20
C HIS A 202 -15.38 9.47 -0.18
N ILE A 203 -15.92 10.06 -1.24
CA ILE A 203 -15.79 9.52 -2.60
C ILE A 203 -14.98 10.46 -3.48
N VAL A 204 -13.83 9.97 -3.93
CA VAL A 204 -12.87 10.75 -4.72
C VAL A 204 -13.08 10.54 -6.22
N ASP A 205 -12.77 11.57 -7.02
CA ASP A 205 -12.80 11.58 -8.49
C ASP A 205 -14.21 11.39 -9.10
N VAL A 206 -15.24 12.07 -8.57
CA VAL A 206 -16.63 12.03 -9.09
C VAL A 206 -17.01 13.34 -9.77
N PRO A 207 -17.35 13.34 -11.07
CA PRO A 207 -17.92 14.49 -11.76
C PRO A 207 -19.21 14.97 -11.10
N GLU A 208 -19.44 16.29 -11.05
CA GLU A 208 -20.56 16.91 -10.33
C GLU A 208 -21.92 16.35 -10.75
N GLU A 209 -22.11 16.10 -12.05
CA GLU A 209 -23.34 15.56 -12.63
C GLU A 209 -23.64 14.10 -12.22
N GLN A 210 -22.65 13.38 -11.69
CA GLN A 210 -22.80 12.01 -11.20
C GLN A 210 -22.95 11.93 -9.67
N ARG A 211 -22.80 13.06 -8.96
CA ARG A 211 -22.90 13.11 -7.50
C ARG A 211 -24.36 12.99 -7.08
N ARG A 212 -24.61 12.06 -6.15
CA ARG A 212 -25.91 11.87 -5.48
C ARG A 212 -25.73 12.07 -3.97
N TYR A 213 -26.75 12.59 -3.29
CA TYR A 213 -26.70 12.85 -1.85
C TYR A 213 -25.51 13.75 -1.45
N ALA A 214 -25.24 14.81 -2.23
CA ALA A 214 -24.06 15.66 -2.03
C ALA A 214 -24.09 16.50 -0.74
N ASP A 215 -25.23 16.52 -0.04
CA ASP A 215 -25.41 17.07 1.30
C ASP A 215 -25.06 16.08 2.42
N GLU A 216 -24.92 14.79 2.10
CA GLU A 216 -24.65 13.71 3.06
C GLU A 216 -23.33 12.95 2.77
N ILE A 217 -22.91 12.88 1.50
CA ILE A 217 -21.66 12.25 1.04
C ILE A 217 -20.63 13.33 0.73
N ASP A 218 -19.42 13.18 1.27
CA ASP A 218 -18.29 14.04 0.95
C ASP A 218 -17.64 13.62 -0.38
N TYR A 219 -17.81 14.45 -1.41
CA TYR A 219 -17.13 14.29 -2.69
C TYR A 219 -15.88 15.18 -2.72
N CYS A 220 -14.74 14.60 -2.31
CA CYS A 220 -13.48 15.31 -2.13
C CYS A 220 -12.42 14.95 -3.20
N ASP A 221 -11.40 15.80 -3.37
CA ASP A 221 -10.28 15.51 -4.28
C ASP A 221 -9.24 14.57 -3.65
N LEU A 222 -9.05 14.69 -2.34
CA LEU A 222 -8.11 13.90 -1.55
C LEU A 222 -8.52 13.95 -0.07
N LEU A 223 -8.43 12.80 0.60
CA LEU A 223 -8.51 12.72 2.06
C LEU A 223 -7.11 12.45 2.62
N PRO A 224 -6.53 13.34 3.44
CA PRO A 224 -5.25 13.10 4.10
C PRO A 224 -5.27 11.81 4.92
N TYR A 225 -4.18 11.05 4.91
CA TYR A 225 -4.16 9.73 5.53
C TYR A 225 -4.34 9.79 7.05
N GLN A 226 -3.79 10.82 7.71
CA GLN A 226 -4.03 11.05 9.14
C GLN A 226 -5.51 11.24 9.44
N GLU A 227 -6.25 11.98 8.60
CA GLU A 227 -7.69 12.17 8.78
C GLU A 227 -8.46 10.85 8.54
N ASN A 228 -8.07 10.07 7.53
CA ASN A 228 -8.59 8.71 7.31
C ASN A 228 -8.45 7.85 8.58
N LEU A 229 -7.29 7.88 9.26
CA LEU A 229 -7.10 7.12 10.50
C LEU A 229 -7.98 7.63 11.64
N GLN A 230 -8.19 8.94 11.75
CA GLN A 230 -9.08 9.54 12.75
C GLN A 230 -10.54 9.11 12.53
N ARG A 231 -10.98 9.06 11.26
CA ARG A 231 -12.32 8.57 10.88
C ARG A 231 -12.46 7.08 11.14
N ILE A 232 -11.46 6.28 10.80
CA ILE A 232 -11.40 4.85 11.15
C ILE A 232 -11.50 4.67 12.67
N ALA A 233 -10.78 5.47 13.47
CA ALA A 233 -10.87 5.39 14.92
C ALA A 233 -12.29 5.67 15.45
N LYS A 234 -13.06 6.54 14.78
CA LYS A 234 -14.41 6.98 15.17
C LYS A 234 -15.57 6.21 14.54
N THR A 235 -15.29 5.26 13.66
CA THR A 235 -16.31 4.39 13.07
C THR A 235 -16.43 3.04 13.77
N ASN A 236 -17.61 2.44 13.72
CA ASN A 236 -17.86 1.08 14.20
C ASN A 236 -17.44 0.02 13.16
N CYS A 237 -17.70 0.27 11.89
CA CYS A 237 -17.45 -0.66 10.80
C CYS A 237 -16.89 0.06 9.58
N MET A 238 -15.93 -0.57 8.92
CA MET A 238 -15.44 -0.12 7.63
C MET A 238 -16.23 -0.81 6.51
N LEU A 239 -16.45 -0.11 5.40
CA LEU A 239 -16.98 -0.68 4.17
C LEU A 239 -15.87 -0.69 3.11
N GLU A 240 -15.72 -1.84 2.46
CA GLU A 240 -14.91 -2.02 1.27
C GLU A 240 -15.81 -2.44 0.11
N ILE A 241 -15.62 -1.79 -1.03
CA ILE A 241 -16.19 -2.18 -2.31
C ILE A 241 -15.02 -2.23 -3.28
N MET A 242 -14.70 -3.40 -3.82
CA MET A 242 -13.53 -3.65 -4.62
C MET A 242 -13.65 -2.96 -5.98
N GLN A 243 -12.50 -2.51 -6.51
CA GLN A 243 -12.45 -2.12 -7.91
C GLN A 243 -12.62 -3.38 -8.75
N LYS A 244 -13.32 -3.30 -9.89
CA LYS A 244 -13.56 -4.48 -10.72
C LYS A 244 -12.25 -5.14 -11.13
N GLY A 245 -12.17 -6.46 -10.90
CA GLY A 245 -10.98 -7.28 -11.16
C GLY A 245 -9.93 -7.28 -10.04
N GLY A 246 -10.11 -6.51 -8.96
CA GLY A 246 -9.27 -6.61 -7.77
C GLY A 246 -9.65 -7.82 -6.91
N ARG A 247 -8.65 -8.59 -6.46
CA ARG A 247 -8.85 -9.82 -5.65
C ARG A 247 -7.94 -9.93 -4.43
N GLY A 248 -6.83 -9.19 -4.40
CA GLY A 248 -5.88 -9.21 -3.28
C GLY A 248 -6.40 -8.56 -2.00
N TYR A 249 -5.69 -8.81 -0.89
CA TYR A 249 -5.96 -8.15 0.38
C TYR A 249 -5.47 -6.71 0.30
N THR A 250 -6.42 -5.78 0.33
CA THR A 250 -6.16 -4.34 0.27
C THR A 250 -5.64 -3.79 1.62
N LEU A 251 -5.27 -2.52 1.59
CA LEU A 251 -4.96 -1.74 2.78
C LEU A 251 -6.11 -1.75 3.81
N ARG A 252 -7.36 -1.86 3.38
CA ARG A 252 -8.52 -1.83 4.29
C ARG A 252 -8.50 -2.95 5.31
N TYR A 253 -8.02 -4.13 4.92
CA TYR A 253 -7.83 -5.23 5.87
C TYR A 253 -6.76 -4.90 6.89
N CYS A 254 -5.64 -4.34 6.46
CA CYS A 254 -4.57 -3.97 7.38
C CYS A 254 -5.04 -2.94 8.41
N GLU A 255 -5.79 -1.93 7.96
CA GLU A 255 -6.40 -0.92 8.82
C GLU A 255 -7.41 -1.55 9.80
N ALA A 256 -8.33 -2.39 9.29
CA ALA A 256 -9.35 -3.04 10.11
C ALA A 256 -8.74 -3.98 11.17
N ILE A 257 -7.74 -4.78 10.78
CA ILE A 257 -6.98 -5.66 11.67
C ILE A 257 -6.24 -4.84 12.73
N THR A 258 -5.53 -3.80 12.30
CA THR A 258 -4.67 -3.01 13.18
C THR A 258 -5.48 -2.22 14.20
N TYR A 259 -6.62 -1.65 13.80
CA TYR A 259 -7.43 -0.75 14.63
C TYR A 259 -8.68 -1.41 15.22
N GLY A 260 -8.83 -2.73 15.08
CA GLY A 260 -9.94 -3.48 15.66
C GLY A 260 -11.28 -2.98 15.11
N LYS A 261 -11.46 -3.06 13.79
CA LYS A 261 -12.70 -2.64 13.12
C LYS A 261 -13.39 -3.81 12.45
N LYS A 262 -14.71 -3.81 12.51
CA LYS A 262 -15.52 -4.68 11.67
C LYS A 262 -15.38 -4.27 10.21
N LEU A 263 -15.59 -5.21 9.31
CA LEU A 263 -15.46 -4.99 7.88
C LEU A 263 -16.66 -5.59 7.12
N LEU A 264 -17.34 -4.76 6.35
CA LEU A 264 -18.21 -5.19 5.25
C LEU A 264 -17.37 -5.17 3.98
N THR A 265 -17.31 -6.27 3.22
CA THR A 265 -16.56 -6.33 1.97
C THR A 265 -17.24 -7.15 0.88
N ASP A 266 -17.08 -6.75 -0.38
CA ASP A 266 -17.46 -7.53 -1.55
C ASP A 266 -16.33 -8.42 -2.09
N ASN A 267 -15.18 -8.48 -1.42
CA ASN A 267 -14.08 -9.34 -1.82
C ASN A 267 -14.30 -10.78 -1.29
N PRO A 268 -14.62 -11.76 -2.15
CA PRO A 268 -14.86 -13.13 -1.69
C PRO A 268 -13.59 -13.80 -1.15
N GLU A 269 -12.40 -13.37 -1.59
CA GLU A 269 -11.12 -14.00 -1.26
C GLU A 269 -10.75 -13.86 0.22
N VAL A 270 -11.36 -12.90 0.94
CA VAL A 270 -11.12 -12.72 2.38
C VAL A 270 -11.50 -13.97 3.17
N SER A 271 -12.46 -14.76 2.72
CA SER A 271 -12.89 -15.98 3.41
C SER A 271 -11.79 -17.05 3.49
N ASN A 272 -10.77 -16.95 2.64
CA ASN A 272 -9.59 -17.81 2.63
C ASN A 272 -8.42 -17.23 3.45
N ALA A 273 -8.56 -16.02 3.99
CA ALA A 273 -7.49 -15.33 4.69
C ALA A 273 -7.26 -15.92 6.09
N PRO A 274 -6.00 -15.97 6.57
CA PRO A 274 -5.70 -16.47 7.92
C PRO A 274 -6.29 -15.61 9.05
N PHE A 275 -6.67 -14.36 8.75
CA PHE A 275 -7.31 -13.44 9.69
C PHE A 275 -8.84 -13.41 9.57
N TYR A 276 -9.44 -14.24 8.71
CA TYR A 276 -10.89 -14.23 8.52
C TYR A 276 -11.61 -14.64 9.81
N ASN A 277 -12.53 -13.79 10.25
CA ASN A 277 -13.44 -14.10 11.33
C ASN A 277 -14.83 -13.57 10.98
N LYS A 278 -15.82 -14.47 10.85
CA LYS A 278 -17.21 -14.15 10.51
C LYS A 278 -17.90 -13.23 11.53
N ASP A 279 -17.39 -13.15 12.75
CA ASP A 279 -17.92 -12.27 13.80
C ASP A 279 -17.44 -10.82 13.62
N PHE A 280 -16.41 -10.60 12.78
CA PHE A 280 -15.81 -9.30 12.50
C PHE A 280 -15.89 -8.89 11.02
N ILE A 281 -16.01 -9.85 10.10
CA ILE A 281 -16.05 -9.63 8.65
C ILE A 281 -17.32 -10.25 8.07
N SER A 282 -18.13 -9.42 7.41
CA SER A 282 -19.27 -9.86 6.60
C SER A 282 -18.95 -9.68 5.12
N VAL A 283 -19.11 -10.75 4.36
CA VAL A 283 -18.85 -10.77 2.92
C VAL A 283 -20.18 -10.70 2.18
N PHE A 284 -20.30 -9.79 1.22
CA PHE A 284 -21.50 -9.63 0.40
C PHE A 284 -21.18 -9.73 -1.09
N THR A 285 -22.19 -10.00 -1.91
CA THR A 285 -22.06 -10.02 -3.38
C THR A 285 -22.83 -8.89 -4.04
N ASP A 286 -23.88 -8.41 -3.38
CA ASP A 286 -24.76 -7.36 -3.87
C ASP A 286 -24.86 -6.24 -2.83
N PRO A 287 -24.38 -5.01 -3.13
CA PRO A 287 -24.44 -3.88 -2.22
C PRO A 287 -25.87 -3.39 -1.94
N GLU A 288 -26.91 -3.87 -2.64
CA GLU A 288 -28.31 -3.58 -2.30
C GLU A 288 -28.87 -4.55 -1.24
N HIS A 289 -28.18 -5.69 -1.03
CA HIS A 289 -28.66 -6.82 -0.23
C HIS A 289 -27.58 -7.35 0.73
N MET A 290 -26.80 -6.45 1.34
CA MET A 290 -25.83 -6.80 2.39
C MET A 290 -26.52 -7.35 3.65
N ASP A 291 -25.90 -8.36 4.28
CA ASP A 291 -26.24 -8.75 5.66
C ASP A 291 -25.60 -7.78 6.65
N LEU A 292 -26.43 -6.96 7.29
CA LEU A 292 -26.03 -5.91 8.22
C LEU A 292 -26.08 -6.36 9.70
N THR A 293 -26.33 -7.64 9.98
CA THR A 293 -26.39 -8.16 11.36
C THR A 293 -25.10 -7.90 12.12
N LEU A 294 -23.96 -7.95 11.44
CA LEU A 294 -22.64 -7.62 11.97
C LEU A 294 -22.59 -6.22 12.61
N LEU A 295 -23.32 -5.23 12.08
CA LEU A 295 -23.33 -3.86 12.61
C LEU A 295 -23.95 -3.79 14.02
N ASN A 296 -24.81 -4.76 14.38
CA ASN A 296 -25.52 -4.78 15.66
C ASN A 296 -24.79 -5.57 16.75
N THR A 297 -23.68 -6.25 16.43
CA THR A 297 -22.92 -6.99 17.44
C THR A 297 -22.18 -6.03 18.38
N ILE A 298 -22.11 -6.35 19.67
CA ILE A 298 -21.42 -5.54 20.68
C ILE A 298 -20.19 -6.32 21.13
N GLY A 299 -19.05 -5.64 21.21
CA GLY A 299 -17.80 -6.23 21.67
C GLY A 299 -16.59 -5.59 21.00
N ASP A 300 -15.44 -5.77 21.64
CA ASP A 300 -14.16 -5.39 21.05
C ASP A 300 -13.83 -6.33 19.88
N VAL A 301 -13.25 -5.76 18.82
CA VAL A 301 -12.80 -6.51 17.66
C VAL A 301 -11.30 -6.73 17.79
N ASP A 302 -10.89 -7.98 17.96
CA ASP A 302 -9.49 -8.39 17.98
C ASP A 302 -9.29 -9.58 17.05
N TYR A 303 -8.61 -9.34 15.94
CA TYR A 303 -8.28 -10.35 14.95
C TYR A 303 -7.17 -11.30 15.39
N GLN A 304 -6.44 -11.00 16.47
CA GLN A 304 -5.23 -11.73 16.89
C GLN A 304 -4.20 -11.87 15.76
N TYR A 305 -4.16 -10.88 14.86
CA TYR A 305 -3.37 -10.90 13.63
C TYR A 305 -2.62 -9.58 13.36
N ALA A 306 -2.74 -8.57 14.24
CA ALA A 306 -2.11 -7.27 14.02
C ALA A 306 -0.57 -7.36 13.90
N ASP A 307 0.07 -8.21 14.69
CA ASP A 307 1.52 -8.41 14.61
C ASP A 307 1.96 -9.04 13.27
N ASN A 308 1.08 -9.77 12.59
CA ASN A 308 1.38 -10.44 11.33
C ASN A 308 1.38 -9.48 10.13
N VAL A 309 0.70 -8.33 10.22
CA VAL A 309 0.72 -7.31 9.17
C VAL A 309 1.90 -6.34 9.31
N SER A 310 2.68 -6.39 10.40
CA SER A 310 3.84 -5.51 10.58
C SER A 310 4.85 -5.67 9.44
N PRO A 311 5.42 -4.57 8.91
CA PRO A 311 6.48 -4.63 7.91
C PRO A 311 7.73 -5.37 8.43
N MET A 312 7.94 -5.46 9.75
CA MET A 312 9.05 -6.23 10.33
C MET A 312 8.89 -7.73 10.09
N ARG A 313 7.66 -8.24 9.99
CA ARG A 313 7.41 -9.63 9.57
C ARG A 313 7.79 -9.86 8.12
N MET A 314 7.63 -8.86 7.26
CA MET A 314 8.06 -8.94 5.87
C MET A 314 9.58 -9.01 5.77
N LEU A 315 10.28 -8.14 6.52
CA LEU A 315 11.74 -8.18 6.56
C LEU A 315 12.24 -9.52 7.06
N LYS A 316 11.62 -10.09 8.10
CA LYS A 316 11.93 -11.44 8.58
C LYS A 316 11.65 -12.52 7.53
N PHE A 317 10.52 -12.46 6.83
CA PHE A 317 10.21 -13.40 5.75
C PHE A 317 11.26 -13.36 4.65
N ILE A 318 11.68 -12.15 4.26
CA ILE A 318 12.77 -11.95 3.29
C ILE A 318 14.09 -12.53 3.82
N ASP A 319 14.43 -12.29 5.10
CA ASP A 319 15.61 -12.86 5.76
C ASP A 319 15.63 -14.39 5.64
N ASP A 320 14.52 -15.03 6.01
CA ASP A 320 14.41 -16.49 6.02
C ASP A 320 14.51 -17.06 4.60
N LYS A 321 13.88 -16.41 3.59
CA LYS A 321 13.98 -16.81 2.17
C LYS A 321 15.40 -16.66 1.62
N LEU A 322 16.07 -15.55 1.90
CA LEU A 322 17.43 -15.30 1.40
C LEU A 322 18.51 -16.15 2.10
N THR A 323 18.25 -16.63 3.31
CA THR A 323 19.17 -17.47 4.10
C THR A 323 18.86 -18.97 4.01
N GLY A 324 17.79 -19.36 3.33
CA GLY A 324 17.39 -20.77 3.18
C GLY A 324 16.81 -21.38 4.46
N ARG A 325 16.22 -20.55 5.33
CA ARG A 325 15.52 -20.96 6.57
C ARG A 325 14.02 -21.15 6.39
N ALA A 326 13.50 -20.84 5.19
CA ALA A 326 12.09 -20.83 4.84
C ALA A 326 11.61 -22.16 4.24
#